data_AF-A0A369KJQ0-F1
#
_entry.id   AF-A0A369KJQ0-F1
#
_cell.length_a   1.000
_cell.length_b   1.000
_cell.length_c   1.000
_cell.angle_alpha   90.00
_cell.angle_beta   90.00
_cell.angle_gamma   90.00
#
_symmetry.space_group_name_H-M   'P 1'
#
loop_
_entity.id
_entity.type
_entity.pdbx_description
1 polymer ?
#
loop_
_entity_poly.entity_id
_entity_poly.type
_entity_poly.pdbx_seq_one_letter_code
_entity_poly.pdbx_strand_id
1 'polypeptide(L)'
;MTLLYILGDTLLYACFALLIGHFSLQLIPHTYRPDVAFPIRWIRLLILLIPVFFSLSVIRIVLYLQEDIGLWLTLRSVLLTFEAGNALILMTICCILLFLVVRNTSLHSGRLKFALFLLLAMVGTLAWSGHASSITGAEGLLVHTAHALSVFIWTGGLLVLGYSNASNPRWDNVLEWFRPLVTLCFLIILGSGIYLMSVVVKVDDYPNSWILPYGQALLWKHVLILPVLIIGFMNGKWSYASSKQTLKVKQMRMRMEGTLILFIFAATALLGQQEPPHSVEDTLKSSGAGQLSAFVFPNLRFEYSNIEFEPGMTSVLFLVIGLLFGGLVVFLIRKTNESIKTLFLGLGMSVSLFLAFLYSISLTF
;
A
#
# COMPACT_ATOMS: atom_id res chain seq x y z
N MET A 1 20.66 -3.35 4.71
CA MET A 1 20.35 -2.15 3.91
C MET A 1 18.93 -2.17 3.35
N THR A 2 18.45 -3.30 2.78
CA THR A 2 17.10 -3.41 2.19
C THR A 2 15.92 -3.08 3.13
N LEU A 3 15.98 -3.50 4.40
CA LEU A 3 14.92 -3.22 5.37
C LEU A 3 14.70 -1.71 5.61
N LEU A 4 15.77 -0.91 5.61
CA LEU A 4 15.68 0.53 5.82
C LEU A 4 14.86 1.20 4.71
N TYR A 5 15.08 0.81 3.45
CA TYR A 5 14.38 1.37 2.30
C TYR A 5 12.91 0.94 2.28
N ILE A 6 12.62 -0.33 2.60
CA ILE A 6 11.25 -0.84 2.72
C ILE A 6 10.49 -0.05 3.81
N LEU A 7 11.11 0.15 4.97
CA LEU A 7 10.51 0.94 6.05
C LEU A 7 10.32 2.41 5.61
N GLY A 8 11.28 2.98 4.90
CA GLY A 8 11.20 4.32 4.32
C GLY A 8 9.96 4.50 3.45
N ASP A 9 9.81 3.67 2.41
CA ASP A 9 8.67 3.75 1.49
C ASP A 9 7.33 3.42 2.19
N THR A 10 7.33 2.48 3.14
CA THR A 10 6.12 2.17 3.93
C THR A 10 5.66 3.38 4.74
N LEU A 11 6.59 4.06 5.41
CA LEU A 11 6.31 5.25 6.21
C LEU A 11 5.96 6.45 5.34
N LEU A 12 6.55 6.57 4.16
CA LEU A 12 6.18 7.56 3.14
C LEU A 12 4.71 7.39 2.74
N TYR A 13 4.29 6.17 2.37
CA TYR A 13 2.90 5.87 2.02
C TYR A 13 1.94 6.11 3.19
N ALA A 14 2.35 5.80 4.42
CA ALA A 14 1.58 6.13 5.61
C ALA A 14 1.41 7.65 5.82
N CYS A 15 2.46 8.45 5.56
CA CYS A 15 2.37 9.90 5.62
C CYS A 15 1.39 10.45 4.59
N PHE A 16 1.43 9.95 3.36
CA PHE A 16 0.47 10.28 2.31
C PHE A 16 -0.95 9.92 2.70
N ALA A 17 -1.19 8.69 3.16
CA ALA A 17 -2.51 8.24 3.59
C ALA A 17 -3.09 9.15 4.68
N LEU A 18 -2.32 9.46 5.73
CA LEU A 18 -2.80 10.30 6.82
C LEU A 18 -3.09 11.75 6.38
N LEU A 19 -2.21 12.36 5.58
CA LEU A 19 -2.42 13.72 5.08
C LEU A 19 -3.62 13.78 4.12
N ILE A 20 -3.65 12.92 3.11
CA ILE A 20 -4.74 12.89 2.13
C ILE A 20 -6.06 12.57 2.82
N GLY A 21 -6.11 11.56 3.69
CA GLY A 21 -7.29 11.28 4.50
C GLY A 21 -7.76 12.49 5.31
N HIS A 22 -6.85 13.19 5.98
CA HIS A 22 -7.18 14.38 6.76
C HIS A 22 -7.76 15.51 5.88
N PHE A 23 -7.10 15.87 4.77
CA PHE A 23 -7.56 16.95 3.90
C PHE A 23 -8.80 16.58 3.09
N SER A 24 -8.96 15.33 2.67
CA SER A 24 -10.18 14.84 2.02
C SER A 24 -11.39 14.93 2.94
N LEU A 25 -11.25 14.64 4.24
CA LEU A 25 -12.33 14.84 5.21
C LEU A 25 -12.73 16.32 5.35
N GLN A 26 -11.80 17.25 5.09
CA GLN A 26 -12.11 18.68 5.15
C GLN A 26 -13.01 19.17 4.00
N LEU A 27 -13.11 18.40 2.90
CA LEU A 27 -14.05 18.68 1.80
C LEU A 27 -15.51 18.45 2.18
N ILE A 28 -15.74 17.61 3.20
CA ILE A 28 -17.07 17.26 3.65
C ILE A 28 -17.60 18.39 4.53
N PRO A 29 -18.85 18.85 4.34
CA PRO A 29 -19.42 19.91 5.17
C PRO A 29 -19.40 19.54 6.66
N HIS A 30 -19.22 20.55 7.52
CA HIS A 30 -19.14 20.37 8.98
C HIS A 30 -20.33 19.61 9.58
N THR A 31 -21.50 19.67 8.95
CA THR A 31 -22.73 18.98 9.38
C THR A 31 -22.73 17.46 9.12
N TYR A 32 -21.85 16.97 8.24
CA TYR A 32 -21.79 15.56 7.82
C TYR A 32 -20.48 14.87 8.20
N ARG A 33 -19.51 15.60 8.76
CA ARG A 33 -18.23 15.04 9.22
C ARG A 33 -18.14 15.03 10.74
N PRO A 34 -17.40 14.08 11.33
CA PRO A 34 -17.08 14.13 12.75
C PRO A 34 -16.08 15.28 13.03
N ASP A 35 -16.09 15.80 14.25
CA ASP A 35 -15.05 16.73 14.71
C ASP A 35 -13.72 15.97 14.88
N VAL A 36 -12.98 15.89 13.79
CA VAL A 36 -11.63 15.33 13.77
C VAL A 36 -10.64 16.42 14.17
N ALA A 37 -10.29 16.46 15.45
CA ALA A 37 -9.19 17.29 15.92
C ALA A 37 -7.84 16.59 15.66
N PHE A 38 -7.31 16.70 14.43
CA PHE A 38 -5.93 16.30 14.17
C PHE A 38 -4.99 17.46 14.53
N PRO A 39 -4.09 17.32 15.53
CA PRO A 39 -3.28 18.44 15.96
C PRO A 39 -2.37 18.92 14.82
N ILE A 40 -2.34 20.24 14.59
CA ILE A 40 -1.54 20.87 13.52
C ILE A 40 -0.05 20.48 13.56
N ARG A 41 0.47 20.16 14.76
CA ARG A 41 1.84 19.67 14.96
C ARG A 41 2.10 18.37 14.21
N TRP A 42 1.15 17.44 14.23
CA TRP A 42 1.25 16.17 13.50
C TRP A 42 1.17 16.37 12.00
N ILE A 43 0.27 17.25 11.52
CA ILE A 43 0.18 17.57 10.08
C ILE A 43 1.53 18.11 9.57
N ARG A 44 2.11 19.07 10.30
CA ARG A 44 3.43 19.63 9.96
C ARG A 44 4.54 18.59 10.01
N LEU A 45 4.53 17.70 11.01
CA LEU A 45 5.51 16.61 11.09
C LEU A 45 5.40 15.67 9.89
N LEU A 46 4.19 15.25 9.52
CA LEU A 46 3.97 14.37 8.36
C LEU A 46 4.47 15.01 7.06
N ILE A 47 4.24 16.32 6.86
CA ILE A 47 4.74 17.05 5.68
C ILE A 47 6.28 17.04 5.64
N LEU A 48 6.94 17.26 6.78
CA LEU A 48 8.41 17.28 6.85
C LEU A 48 9.03 15.89 6.68
N LEU A 49 8.33 14.83 7.07
CA LEU A 49 8.80 13.45 6.95
C LEU A 49 8.76 12.91 5.51
N ILE A 50 7.86 13.42 4.65
CA ILE A 50 7.75 12.97 3.26
C ILE A 50 9.07 13.08 2.48
N PRO A 51 9.74 14.26 2.38
CA PRO A 51 11.00 14.35 1.64
C PRO A 51 12.11 13.53 2.29
N VAL A 52 12.10 13.37 3.62
CA VAL A 52 13.05 12.51 4.34
C VAL A 52 12.89 11.05 3.93
N PHE A 53 11.68 10.51 3.96
CA PHE A 53 11.46 9.13 3.59
C PHE A 53 11.63 8.88 2.09
N PHE A 54 11.18 9.81 1.23
CA PHE A 54 11.39 9.72 -0.22
C PHE A 54 12.88 9.74 -0.58
N SER A 55 13.71 10.49 0.17
CA SER A 55 15.15 10.55 -0.07
C SER A 55 15.86 9.21 0.13
N LEU A 56 15.33 8.29 0.96
CA LEU A 56 15.94 6.98 1.20
C LEU A 56 16.03 6.15 -0.09
N SER A 57 14.99 6.19 -0.92
CA SER A 57 14.95 5.48 -2.20
C SER A 57 15.88 6.10 -3.25
N VAL A 58 16.09 7.42 -3.20
CA VAL A 58 17.10 8.10 -4.05
C VAL A 58 18.52 7.81 -3.59
N ILE A 59 18.77 7.82 -2.27
CA ILE A 59 20.06 7.49 -1.68
C ILE A 59 20.46 6.07 -2.06
N ARG A 60 19.52 5.13 -2.12
CA ARG A 60 19.78 3.76 -2.61
C ARG A 60 20.38 3.75 -4.01
N ILE A 61 19.81 4.54 -4.94
CA ILE A 61 20.32 4.65 -6.32
C ILE A 61 21.73 5.24 -6.33
N VAL A 62 21.97 6.29 -5.52
CA VAL A 62 23.31 6.89 -5.39
C VAL A 62 24.32 5.87 -4.86
N LEU A 63 23.98 5.14 -3.80
CA LEU A 63 24.88 4.15 -3.21
C LEU A 63 25.14 2.95 -4.13
N TYR A 64 24.21 2.64 -5.02
CA TYR A 64 24.38 1.60 -6.03
C TYR A 64 25.33 2.04 -7.15
N LEU A 65 25.21 3.29 -7.63
CA LEU A 65 25.98 3.80 -8.77
C LEU A 65 27.33 4.44 -8.39
N GLN A 66 27.56 4.75 -7.11
CA GLN A 66 28.77 5.48 -6.68
C GLN A 66 30.07 4.71 -6.91
N GLU A 67 30.01 3.38 -6.99
CA GLU A 67 31.20 2.52 -7.12
C GLU A 67 31.92 2.78 -8.46
N ASP A 68 31.21 3.28 -9.48
CA ASP A 68 31.73 3.45 -10.84
C ASP A 68 32.38 4.81 -11.11
N ILE A 69 31.83 5.90 -10.55
CA ILE A 69 32.17 7.28 -10.96
C ILE A 69 32.40 8.26 -9.79
N GLY A 70 32.33 7.77 -8.55
CA GLY A 70 32.54 8.57 -7.34
C GLY A 70 31.28 9.29 -6.83
N LEU A 71 31.24 9.53 -5.52
CA LEU A 71 30.03 9.97 -4.80
C LEU A 71 29.47 11.33 -5.27
N TRP A 72 30.33 12.33 -5.48
CA TRP A 72 29.87 13.67 -5.87
C TRP A 72 29.28 13.71 -7.29
N LEU A 73 29.94 13.05 -8.24
CA LEU A 73 29.48 12.98 -9.62
C LEU A 73 28.15 12.21 -9.70
N THR A 74 28.06 11.11 -8.96
CA THR A 74 26.85 10.28 -8.85
C THR A 74 25.70 11.06 -8.26
N LEU A 75 25.90 11.77 -7.13
CA LEU A 75 24.87 12.62 -6.53
C LEU A 75 24.34 13.66 -7.51
N ARG A 76 25.24 14.38 -8.19
CA ARG A 76 24.87 15.40 -9.17
C ARG A 76 24.08 14.79 -10.33
N SER A 77 24.52 13.63 -10.84
CA SER A 77 23.85 12.92 -11.92
C SER A 77 22.46 12.49 -11.48
N VAL A 78 22.35 11.70 -10.40
CA VAL A 78 21.07 11.19 -9.90
C VAL A 78 20.08 12.32 -9.60
N LEU A 79 20.50 13.43 -8.98
CA LEU A 79 19.58 14.51 -8.63
C LEU A 79 19.09 15.33 -9.82
N LEU A 80 19.89 15.49 -10.88
CA LEU A 80 19.58 16.41 -11.99
C LEU A 80 19.17 15.71 -13.28
N THR A 81 19.49 14.43 -13.46
CA THR A 81 19.22 13.71 -14.71
C THR A 81 18.26 12.53 -14.52
N PHE A 82 18.26 11.87 -13.36
CA PHE A 82 17.37 10.73 -13.12
C PHE A 82 15.97 11.22 -12.69
N GLU A 83 14.93 10.56 -13.19
CA GLU A 83 13.54 10.86 -12.84
C GLU A 83 13.29 10.80 -11.32
N ALA A 84 13.90 9.84 -10.63
CA ALA A 84 13.80 9.71 -9.18
C ALA A 84 14.37 10.93 -8.41
N GLY A 85 15.48 11.51 -8.89
CA GLY A 85 16.07 12.70 -8.29
C GLY A 85 15.25 13.96 -8.56
N ASN A 86 14.78 14.13 -9.81
CA ASN A 86 13.87 15.21 -10.19
C ASN A 86 12.56 15.15 -9.38
N ALA A 87 12.03 13.95 -9.16
CA ALA A 87 10.86 13.72 -8.33
C ALA A 87 11.11 14.11 -6.86
N LEU A 88 12.29 13.83 -6.30
CA LEU A 88 12.65 14.27 -4.94
C LEU A 88 12.67 15.80 -4.82
N ILE A 89 13.21 16.51 -5.83
CA ILE A 89 13.23 17.97 -5.85
C ILE A 89 11.79 18.52 -5.88
N LEU A 90 10.97 18.03 -6.81
CA LEU A 90 9.58 18.47 -6.94
C LEU A 90 8.76 18.15 -5.68
N MET A 91 8.92 16.94 -5.13
CA MET A 91 8.31 16.52 -3.87
C MET A 91 8.66 17.47 -2.73
N THR A 92 9.94 17.85 -2.63
CA THR A 92 10.44 18.77 -1.60
C THR A 92 9.83 20.17 -1.76
N ILE A 93 9.77 20.69 -2.99
CA ILE A 93 9.14 21.98 -3.29
C ILE A 93 7.65 21.96 -2.89
N CYS A 94 6.91 20.92 -3.28
CA CYS A 94 5.51 20.77 -2.90
C CYS A 94 5.32 20.68 -1.38
N CYS A 95 6.21 19.97 -0.66
CA CYS A 95 6.19 19.90 0.80
C CYS A 95 6.44 21.27 1.45
N ILE A 96 7.39 22.05 0.95
CA ILE A 96 7.64 23.41 1.44
C ILE A 96 6.41 24.30 1.25
N LEU A 97 5.81 24.28 0.05
CA LEU A 97 4.60 25.04 -0.24
C LEU A 97 3.44 24.61 0.66
N LEU A 98 3.23 23.30 0.83
CA LEU A 98 2.17 22.75 1.67
C LEU A 98 2.39 23.13 3.15
N PHE A 99 3.64 23.10 3.63
CA PHE A 99 3.99 23.54 4.97
C PHE A 99 3.65 25.02 5.19
N LEU A 100 3.91 25.89 4.21
CA LEU A 100 3.56 27.31 4.27
C LEU A 100 2.04 27.53 4.33
N VAL A 101 1.26 26.74 3.56
CA VAL A 101 -0.20 26.79 3.56
C VAL A 101 -0.78 26.44 4.94
N VAL A 102 -0.19 25.43 5.58
CA VAL A 102 -0.66 24.83 6.86
C VAL A 102 -0.01 25.50 8.08
N ARG A 103 0.88 26.48 7.87
CA ARG A 103 1.56 27.20 8.95
C ARG A 103 0.59 27.88 9.91
N ASN A 104 -0.51 28.41 9.37
CA ASN A 104 -1.57 29.08 10.13
C ASN A 104 -2.69 28.08 10.47
N THR A 105 -3.30 28.24 11.65
CA THR A 105 -4.30 27.29 12.17
C THR A 105 -5.64 27.32 11.42
N SER A 106 -5.99 28.44 10.77
CA SER A 106 -7.22 28.56 9.98
C SER A 106 -6.95 28.34 8.48
N LEU A 107 -7.54 27.26 7.95
CA LEU A 107 -7.57 26.99 6.51
C LEU A 107 -8.88 27.53 5.93
N HIS A 108 -8.82 28.70 5.29
CA HIS A 108 -9.92 29.18 4.45
C HIS A 108 -10.05 28.32 3.18
N SER A 109 -11.22 28.37 2.53
CA SER A 109 -11.56 27.52 1.36
C SER A 109 -10.49 27.54 0.25
N GLY A 110 -9.92 28.72 -0.08
CA GLY A 110 -8.85 28.83 -1.08
C GLY A 110 -7.57 28.09 -0.70
N ARG A 111 -7.16 28.17 0.59
CA ARG A 111 -5.97 27.46 1.10
C ARG A 111 -6.18 25.95 1.11
N LEU A 112 -7.38 25.49 1.46
CA LEU A 112 -7.72 24.06 1.41
C LEU A 112 -7.61 23.50 -0.02
N LYS A 113 -8.20 24.20 -1.01
CA LYS A 113 -8.10 23.79 -2.42
C LYS A 113 -6.65 23.73 -2.89
N PHE A 114 -5.84 24.72 -2.52
CA PHE A 114 -4.42 24.72 -2.87
C PHE A 114 -3.63 23.60 -2.17
N ALA A 115 -3.92 23.29 -0.89
CA ALA A 115 -3.33 22.16 -0.19
C ALA A 115 -3.66 20.81 -0.88
N LEU A 116 -4.92 20.62 -1.28
CA LEU A 116 -5.35 19.42 -2.01
C LEU A 116 -4.68 19.32 -3.39
N PHE A 117 -4.53 20.43 -4.10
CA PHE A 117 -3.78 20.47 -5.36
C PHE A 117 -2.32 20.07 -5.16
N LEU A 118 -1.65 20.59 -4.12
CA LEU A 118 -0.27 20.20 -3.81
C LEU A 118 -0.17 18.72 -3.46
N LEU A 119 -1.11 18.18 -2.68
CA LEU A 119 -1.14 16.74 -2.38
C LEU A 119 -1.34 15.91 -3.65
N LEU A 120 -2.23 16.31 -4.55
CA LEU A 120 -2.41 15.66 -5.85
C LEU A 120 -1.12 15.71 -6.68
N ALA A 121 -0.44 16.86 -6.75
CA ALA A 121 0.84 17.01 -7.43
C ALA A 121 1.93 16.10 -6.83
N MET A 122 1.95 15.94 -5.50
CA MET A 122 2.86 15.03 -4.81
C MET A 122 2.57 13.55 -5.14
N VAL A 123 1.30 13.14 -5.18
CA VAL A 123 0.93 11.77 -5.62
C VAL A 123 1.30 11.56 -7.09
N GLY A 124 1.07 12.56 -7.95
CA GLY A 124 1.51 12.52 -9.35
C GLY A 124 3.03 12.43 -9.47
N THR A 125 3.78 13.12 -8.63
CA THR A 125 5.25 13.05 -8.58
C THR A 125 5.73 11.66 -8.17
N LEU A 126 5.09 11.05 -7.17
CA LEU A 126 5.34 9.67 -6.78
C LEU A 126 5.09 8.70 -7.94
N ALA A 127 3.96 8.86 -8.63
CA ALA A 127 3.59 8.04 -9.78
C ALA A 127 4.54 8.21 -10.98
N TRP A 128 5.00 9.44 -11.23
CA TRP A 128 5.95 9.79 -12.28
C TRP A 128 7.31 9.11 -12.06
N SER A 129 7.78 9.03 -10.83
CA SER A 129 9.03 8.32 -10.50
C SER A 129 8.93 6.79 -10.55
N GLY A 130 7.75 6.23 -10.81
CA GLY A 130 7.50 4.79 -10.77
C GLY A 130 7.54 4.09 -12.13
N HIS A 131 7.74 2.77 -12.11
CA HIS A 131 7.91 1.93 -13.31
C HIS A 131 6.79 2.03 -14.34
N ALA A 132 5.53 2.19 -13.92
CA ALA A 132 4.42 2.28 -14.87
C ALA A 132 4.55 3.50 -15.80
N SER A 133 5.02 4.63 -15.26
CA SER A 133 5.25 5.86 -16.02
C SER A 133 6.44 5.72 -16.97
N SER A 134 7.51 5.02 -16.56
CA SER A 134 8.66 4.80 -17.44
C SER A 134 8.34 3.83 -18.59
N ILE A 135 7.42 2.88 -18.40
CA ILE A 135 7.06 1.87 -19.41
C ILE A 135 5.99 2.39 -20.37
N THR A 136 4.93 3.02 -19.86
CA THR A 136 3.73 3.41 -20.65
C THR A 136 3.52 4.92 -20.73
N GLY A 137 4.45 5.73 -20.22
CA GLY A 137 4.38 7.18 -20.25
C GLY A 137 3.19 7.74 -19.48
N ALA A 138 2.46 8.65 -20.13
CA ALA A 138 1.34 9.38 -19.52
C ALA A 138 0.19 8.47 -19.04
N GLU A 139 -0.06 7.35 -19.72
CA GLU A 139 -1.10 6.41 -19.31
C GLU A 139 -0.75 5.79 -17.96
N GLY A 140 0.47 5.25 -17.82
CA GLY A 140 0.98 4.71 -16.57
C GLY A 140 0.99 5.73 -15.43
N LEU A 141 1.38 6.98 -15.72
CA LEU A 141 1.32 8.07 -14.77
C LEU A 141 -0.11 8.31 -14.25
N LEU A 142 -1.09 8.44 -15.14
CA LEU A 142 -2.49 8.72 -14.77
C LEU A 142 -3.11 7.57 -13.99
N VAL A 143 -2.94 6.33 -14.46
CA VAL A 143 -3.49 5.15 -13.80
C VAL A 143 -2.85 4.94 -12.43
N HIS A 144 -1.52 5.11 -12.32
CA HIS A 144 -0.82 4.98 -11.04
C HIS A 144 -1.22 6.11 -10.06
N THR A 145 -1.39 7.34 -10.54
CA THR A 145 -1.88 8.45 -9.72
C THR A 145 -3.28 8.16 -9.18
N ALA A 146 -4.21 7.72 -10.04
CA ALA A 146 -5.57 7.37 -9.64
C ALA A 146 -5.62 6.20 -8.65
N HIS A 147 -4.79 5.17 -8.89
CA HIS A 147 -4.60 4.04 -7.97
C HIS A 147 -4.14 4.52 -6.59
N ALA A 148 -2.99 5.21 -6.54
CA ALA A 148 -2.37 5.65 -5.29
C ALA A 148 -3.29 6.61 -4.52
N LEU A 149 -3.91 7.57 -5.20
CA LEU A 149 -4.84 8.51 -4.56
C LEU A 149 -6.04 7.76 -3.93
N SER A 150 -6.62 6.79 -4.63
CA SER A 150 -7.73 5.99 -4.13
C SER A 150 -7.33 5.18 -2.88
N VAL A 151 -6.14 4.58 -2.89
CA VAL A 151 -5.62 3.85 -1.71
C VAL A 151 -5.39 4.80 -0.54
N PHE A 152 -4.81 5.98 -0.77
CA PHE A 152 -4.55 6.97 0.28
C PHE A 152 -5.83 7.58 0.86
N ILE A 153 -6.83 7.87 0.03
CA ILE A 153 -8.14 8.35 0.49
C ILE A 153 -8.82 7.29 1.37
N TRP A 154 -8.87 6.03 0.92
CA TRP A 154 -9.51 4.95 1.67
C TRP A 154 -8.79 4.69 3.01
N THR A 155 -7.48 4.43 2.96
CA THR A 155 -6.67 4.11 4.14
C THR A 155 -6.61 5.28 5.12
N GLY A 156 -6.39 6.49 4.58
CA GLY A 156 -6.38 7.72 5.34
C GLY A 156 -7.71 7.99 6.03
N GLY A 157 -8.82 7.83 5.32
CA GLY A 157 -10.16 7.95 5.88
C GLY A 157 -10.38 6.98 7.04
N LEU A 158 -10.02 5.71 6.89
CA LEU A 158 -10.11 4.70 7.96
C LEU A 158 -9.30 5.09 9.19
N LEU A 159 -8.03 5.47 9.01
CA LEU A 159 -7.13 5.80 10.11
C LEU A 159 -7.56 7.10 10.81
N VAL A 160 -7.86 8.16 10.05
CA VAL A 160 -8.24 9.44 10.62
C VAL A 160 -9.59 9.37 11.34
N LEU A 161 -10.60 8.69 10.77
CA LEU A 161 -11.87 8.46 11.45
C LEU A 161 -11.71 7.51 12.64
N GLY A 162 -10.91 6.46 12.49
CA GLY A 162 -10.63 5.48 13.54
C GLY A 162 -9.96 6.09 14.75
N TYR A 163 -8.96 6.97 14.57
CA TYR A 163 -8.25 7.66 15.66
C TYR A 163 -8.90 8.98 16.10
N SER A 164 -10.06 9.34 15.54
CA SER A 164 -10.76 10.56 15.96
C SER A 164 -11.23 10.46 17.41
N ASN A 165 -11.06 11.54 18.18
CA ASN A 165 -11.57 11.68 19.54
C ASN A 165 -12.98 12.30 19.58
N ALA A 166 -13.72 12.24 18.47
CA ALA A 166 -15.06 12.82 18.38
C ALA A 166 -15.98 12.13 19.40
N SER A 167 -16.53 12.90 20.35
CA SER A 167 -17.35 12.38 21.43
C SER A 167 -18.75 11.95 20.99
N ASN A 168 -19.28 12.56 19.92
CA ASN A 168 -20.63 12.26 19.44
C ASN A 168 -20.83 12.56 17.94
N PRO A 169 -20.06 11.91 17.04
CA PRO A 169 -20.32 12.07 15.62
C PRO A 169 -21.68 11.45 15.28
N ARG A 170 -22.48 12.16 14.47
CA ARG A 170 -23.66 11.57 13.81
C ARG A 170 -23.17 10.46 12.88
N TRP A 171 -22.98 9.27 13.43
CA TRP A 171 -22.28 8.18 12.77
C TRP A 171 -22.98 7.77 11.48
N ASP A 172 -24.31 7.86 11.45
CA ASP A 172 -25.10 7.57 10.26
C ASP A 172 -24.73 8.53 9.11
N ASN A 173 -24.61 9.83 9.39
CA ASN A 173 -24.13 10.82 8.42
C ASN A 173 -22.72 10.49 7.91
N VAL A 174 -21.83 9.97 8.79
CA VAL A 174 -20.49 9.54 8.37
C VAL A 174 -20.57 8.40 7.36
N LEU A 175 -21.46 7.43 7.58
CA LEU A 175 -21.59 6.29 6.69
C LEU A 175 -22.23 6.62 5.35
N GLU A 176 -23.11 7.62 5.29
CA GLU A 176 -23.80 8.05 4.07
C GLU A 176 -22.81 8.45 2.97
N TRP A 177 -21.73 9.16 3.31
CA TRP A 177 -20.71 9.56 2.34
C TRP A 177 -19.51 8.61 2.34
N PHE A 178 -19.15 7.98 3.47
CA PHE A 178 -17.95 7.15 3.55
C PHE A 178 -18.10 5.84 2.78
N ARG A 179 -19.27 5.19 2.84
CA ARG A 179 -19.52 3.94 2.10
C ARG A 179 -19.40 4.09 0.58
N PRO A 180 -20.08 5.05 -0.09
CA PRO A 180 -19.94 5.21 -1.53
C PRO A 180 -18.52 5.65 -1.91
N LEU A 181 -17.85 6.48 -1.09
CA LEU A 181 -16.47 6.89 -1.33
C LEU A 181 -15.51 5.69 -1.33
N VAL A 182 -15.57 4.84 -0.30
CA VAL A 182 -14.72 3.64 -0.20
C VAL A 182 -15.04 2.63 -1.29
N THR A 183 -16.32 2.48 -1.66
CA THR A 183 -16.73 1.61 -2.78
C THR A 183 -16.12 2.10 -4.10
N LEU A 184 -16.20 3.40 -4.37
CA LEU A 184 -15.58 4.00 -5.55
C LEU A 184 -14.05 3.82 -5.53
N CYS A 185 -13.40 4.11 -4.40
CA CYS A 185 -11.96 3.89 -4.25
C CYS A 185 -11.59 2.43 -4.54
N PHE A 186 -12.34 1.47 -4.01
CA PHE A 186 -12.11 0.05 -4.24
C PHE A 186 -12.22 -0.33 -5.72
N LEU A 187 -13.26 0.15 -6.42
CA LEU A 187 -13.42 -0.12 -7.85
C LEU A 187 -12.26 0.44 -8.68
N ILE A 188 -11.81 1.66 -8.36
CA ILE A 188 -10.64 2.26 -9.01
C ILE A 188 -9.39 1.43 -8.71
N ILE A 189 -9.15 1.07 -7.45
CA ILE A 189 -7.98 0.27 -7.02
C ILE A 189 -7.95 -1.08 -7.73
N LEU A 190 -9.09 -1.76 -7.84
CA LEU A 190 -9.18 -3.06 -8.50
C LEU A 190 -8.84 -2.95 -9.99
N GLY A 191 -9.50 -2.04 -10.72
CA GLY A 191 -9.27 -1.87 -12.16
C GLY A 191 -7.86 -1.39 -12.47
N SER A 192 -7.40 -0.35 -11.78
CA SER A 192 -6.04 0.18 -11.96
C SER A 192 -4.95 -0.78 -11.47
N GLY A 193 -5.21 -1.58 -10.43
CA GLY A 193 -4.26 -2.55 -9.90
C GLY A 193 -3.99 -3.68 -10.90
N ILE A 194 -5.04 -4.21 -11.52
CA ILE A 194 -4.92 -5.23 -12.59
C ILE A 194 -4.15 -4.64 -13.77
N TYR A 195 -4.48 -3.43 -14.19
CA TYR A 195 -3.76 -2.75 -15.27
C TYR A 195 -2.27 -2.58 -14.95
N LEU A 196 -1.93 -2.01 -13.79
CA LEU A 196 -0.54 -1.76 -13.40
C LEU A 196 0.27 -3.04 -13.27
N MET A 197 -0.35 -4.13 -12.81
CA MET A 197 0.29 -5.45 -12.81
C MET A 197 0.58 -5.92 -14.24
N SER A 198 -0.39 -5.81 -15.14
CA SER A 198 -0.24 -6.26 -16.54
C SER A 198 0.81 -5.50 -17.34
N VAL A 199 1.13 -4.26 -16.94
CA VAL A 199 2.22 -3.47 -17.52
C VAL A 199 3.59 -4.07 -17.21
N VAL A 200 3.72 -4.78 -16.09
CA VAL A 200 5.01 -5.29 -15.59
C VAL A 200 5.17 -6.79 -15.79
N VAL A 201 4.14 -7.56 -15.47
CA VAL A 201 4.16 -9.03 -15.53
C VAL A 201 3.01 -9.49 -16.41
N LYS A 202 3.31 -10.34 -17.40
CA LYS A 202 2.27 -11.01 -18.19
C LYS A 202 1.40 -11.86 -17.25
N VAL A 203 0.09 -11.80 -17.44
CA VAL A 203 -0.86 -12.48 -16.54
C VAL A 203 -0.57 -13.99 -16.45
N ASP A 204 -0.21 -14.60 -17.58
CA ASP A 204 0.10 -16.03 -17.65
C ASP A 204 1.40 -16.42 -16.91
N ASP A 205 2.35 -15.48 -16.81
CA ASP A 205 3.62 -15.67 -16.09
C ASP A 205 3.50 -15.36 -14.59
N TYR A 206 2.32 -14.98 -14.10
CA TYR A 206 2.16 -14.59 -12.71
C TYR A 206 2.50 -15.72 -11.72
N PRO A 207 2.01 -16.97 -11.86
CA PRO A 207 2.42 -18.07 -10.99
C PRO A 207 3.93 -18.33 -11.07
N ASN A 208 4.48 -18.30 -12.28
CA ASN A 208 5.91 -18.52 -12.54
C ASN A 208 6.77 -17.47 -11.82
N SER A 209 6.28 -16.24 -11.70
CA SER A 209 6.99 -15.16 -11.02
C SER A 209 7.18 -15.39 -9.51
N TRP A 210 6.40 -16.25 -8.85
CA TRP A 210 6.49 -16.47 -7.39
C TRP A 210 7.81 -17.11 -6.95
N ILE A 211 8.58 -17.63 -7.90
CA ILE A 211 9.95 -18.10 -7.68
C ILE A 211 10.92 -16.93 -7.40
N LEU A 212 10.62 -15.75 -7.95
CA LEU A 212 11.42 -14.54 -7.86
C LEU A 212 11.00 -13.66 -6.67
N PRO A 213 11.92 -12.87 -6.09
CA PRO A 213 11.60 -11.91 -5.04
C PRO A 213 10.47 -10.93 -5.42
N TYR A 214 10.44 -10.47 -6.67
CA TYR A 214 9.39 -9.57 -7.17
C TYR A 214 8.01 -10.23 -7.12
N GLY A 215 7.87 -11.44 -7.67
CA GLY A 215 6.59 -12.15 -7.67
C GLY A 215 6.14 -12.55 -6.28
N GLN A 216 7.05 -12.83 -5.34
CA GLN A 216 6.71 -13.05 -3.94
C GLN A 216 6.17 -11.79 -3.25
N ALA A 217 6.79 -10.63 -3.49
CA ALA A 217 6.29 -9.36 -2.97
C ALA A 217 4.90 -9.03 -3.54
N LEU A 218 4.69 -9.33 -4.83
CA LEU A 218 3.40 -9.18 -5.49
C LEU A 218 2.36 -10.17 -4.93
N LEU A 219 2.73 -11.42 -4.67
CA LEU A 219 1.86 -12.42 -4.03
C LEU A 219 1.45 -11.97 -2.62
N TRP A 220 2.39 -11.48 -1.80
CA TRP A 220 2.08 -10.89 -0.48
C TRP A 220 1.02 -9.79 -0.59
N LYS A 221 1.17 -8.89 -1.56
CA LYS A 221 0.20 -7.81 -1.82
C LYS A 221 -1.20 -8.38 -2.10
N HIS A 222 -1.32 -9.42 -2.93
CA HIS A 222 -2.60 -10.03 -3.27
C HIS A 222 -3.24 -10.79 -2.10
N VAL A 223 -2.47 -11.61 -1.37
CA VAL A 223 -3.02 -12.39 -0.25
C VAL A 223 -3.43 -11.51 0.93
N LEU A 224 -2.76 -10.37 1.15
CA LEU A 224 -3.13 -9.38 2.17
C LEU A 224 -4.40 -8.61 1.81
N ILE A 225 -4.73 -8.45 0.53
CA ILE A 225 -5.98 -7.82 0.09
C ILE A 225 -7.19 -8.66 0.54
N LEU A 226 -7.11 -9.99 0.50
CA LEU A 226 -8.24 -10.87 0.83
C LEU A 226 -8.83 -10.64 2.24
N PRO A 227 -8.06 -10.68 3.34
CA PRO A 227 -8.59 -10.37 4.66
C PRO A 227 -9.04 -8.92 4.79
N VAL A 228 -8.42 -7.95 4.09
CA VAL A 228 -8.93 -6.56 4.07
C VAL A 228 -10.34 -6.52 3.46
N LEU A 229 -10.58 -7.22 2.36
CA LEU A 229 -11.91 -7.27 1.72
C LEU A 229 -12.95 -7.94 2.61
N ILE A 230 -12.59 -9.08 3.23
CA ILE A 230 -13.48 -9.76 4.18
C ILE A 230 -13.79 -8.82 5.33
N ILE A 231 -12.78 -8.22 5.97
CA ILE A 231 -12.95 -7.35 7.13
C ILE A 231 -13.75 -6.10 6.76
N GLY A 232 -13.45 -5.44 5.64
CA GLY A 232 -14.13 -4.23 5.17
C GLY A 232 -15.61 -4.48 4.86
N PHE A 233 -15.91 -5.55 4.11
CA PHE A 233 -17.30 -5.94 3.84
C PHE A 233 -18.06 -6.30 5.12
N MET A 234 -17.44 -7.12 5.97
CA MET A 234 -18.04 -7.57 7.22
C MET A 234 -18.24 -6.42 8.21
N ASN A 235 -17.27 -5.51 8.33
CA ASN A 235 -17.40 -4.31 9.15
C ASN A 235 -18.47 -3.37 8.61
N GLY A 236 -18.52 -3.16 7.29
CA GLY A 236 -19.54 -2.33 6.65
C GLY A 236 -20.95 -2.69 7.10
N LYS A 237 -21.29 -3.98 7.06
CA LYS A 237 -22.62 -4.49 7.37
C LYS A 237 -22.86 -4.80 8.85
N TRP A 238 -21.91 -5.39 9.56
CA TRP A 238 -22.13 -5.90 10.94
C TRP A 238 -21.50 -5.03 12.04
N SER A 239 -20.62 -4.09 11.69
CA SER A 239 -20.04 -3.13 12.64
C SER A 239 -20.60 -1.73 12.43
N TYR A 240 -20.25 -1.13 11.29
CA TYR A 240 -20.46 0.27 11.02
C TYR A 240 -21.96 0.58 10.96
N ALA A 241 -22.73 -0.25 10.26
CA ALA A 241 -24.20 -0.13 10.19
C ALA A 241 -24.94 -0.52 11.47
N SER A 242 -24.28 -1.17 12.43
CA SER A 242 -24.96 -1.75 13.58
C SER A 242 -25.23 -0.71 14.66
N SER A 243 -26.49 -0.56 15.05
CA SER A 243 -26.91 0.26 16.21
C SER A 243 -26.48 -0.36 17.54
N LYS A 244 -26.19 -1.67 17.57
CA LYS A 244 -25.74 -2.39 18.76
C LYS A 244 -24.28 -2.12 19.11
N GLN A 245 -23.51 -1.54 18.19
CA GLN A 245 -22.06 -1.35 18.35
C GLN A 245 -21.76 0.06 18.87
N THR A 246 -20.92 0.12 19.92
CA THR A 246 -20.46 1.40 20.47
C THR A 246 -19.51 2.09 19.51
N LEU A 247 -19.41 3.42 19.59
CA LEU A 247 -18.49 4.21 18.77
C LEU A 247 -17.04 3.72 18.91
N LYS A 248 -16.62 3.36 20.13
CA LYS A 248 -15.28 2.84 20.41
C LYS A 248 -14.99 1.56 19.62
N VAL A 249 -15.95 0.64 19.50
CA VAL A 249 -15.78 -0.60 18.72
C VAL A 249 -15.72 -0.28 17.23
N LYS A 250 -16.59 0.61 16.74
CA LYS A 250 -16.60 1.05 15.33
C LYS A 250 -15.25 1.66 14.93
N GLN A 251 -14.76 2.59 15.73
CA GLN A 251 -13.46 3.23 15.57
C GLN A 251 -12.31 2.22 15.64
N MET A 252 -12.32 1.32 16.63
CA MET A 252 -11.28 0.29 16.75
C MET A 252 -11.23 -0.62 15.51
N ARG A 253 -12.38 -0.99 14.95
CA ARG A 253 -12.45 -1.79 13.72
C ARG A 253 -11.90 -1.03 12.50
N MET A 254 -12.19 0.27 12.36
CA MET A 254 -11.55 1.10 11.32
C MET A 254 -10.04 1.18 11.49
N ARG A 255 -9.52 1.31 12.72
CA ARG A 255 -8.08 1.29 12.99
C ARG A 255 -7.47 -0.02 12.51
N MET A 256 -8.06 -1.16 12.90
CA MET A 256 -7.51 -2.47 12.53
C MET A 256 -7.56 -2.73 11.02
N GLU A 257 -8.63 -2.32 10.35
CA GLU A 257 -8.72 -2.37 8.89
C GLU A 257 -7.64 -1.50 8.22
N GLY A 258 -7.50 -0.25 8.66
CA GLY A 258 -6.44 0.64 8.18
C GLY A 258 -5.03 0.11 8.47
N THR A 259 -4.79 -0.45 9.66
CA THR A 259 -3.52 -1.09 10.02
C THR A 259 -3.21 -2.28 9.13
N LEU A 260 -4.20 -3.08 8.75
CA LEU A 260 -4.00 -4.19 7.81
C LEU A 260 -3.58 -3.68 6.42
N ILE A 261 -4.14 -2.56 5.96
CA ILE A 261 -3.70 -1.91 4.72
C ILE A 261 -2.26 -1.34 4.83
N LEU A 262 -1.79 -0.94 6.01
CA LEU A 262 -0.38 -0.58 6.18
C LEU A 262 0.57 -1.76 5.94
N PHE A 263 0.15 -3.01 6.16
CA PHE A 263 0.93 -4.18 5.73
C PHE A 263 0.94 -4.33 4.19
N ILE A 264 -0.13 -3.92 3.51
CA ILE A 264 -0.15 -3.84 2.03
C ILE A 264 0.83 -2.75 1.55
N PHE A 265 0.98 -1.64 2.27
CA PHE A 265 2.03 -0.65 2.00
C PHE A 265 3.43 -1.26 2.16
N ALA A 266 3.67 -2.07 3.20
CA ALA A 266 4.94 -2.77 3.36
C ALA A 266 5.22 -3.76 2.22
N ALA A 267 4.21 -4.52 1.77
CA ALA A 267 4.34 -5.40 0.61
C ALA A 267 4.58 -4.61 -0.69
N THR A 268 3.94 -3.44 -0.84
CA THR A 268 4.12 -2.55 -2.00
C THR A 268 5.50 -1.90 -1.99
N ALA A 269 6.00 -1.50 -0.82
CA ALA A 269 7.36 -1.01 -0.63
C ALA A 269 8.37 -2.11 -0.96
N LEU A 270 8.17 -3.33 -0.46
CA LEU A 270 9.01 -4.47 -0.83
C LEU A 270 9.02 -4.68 -2.35
N LEU A 271 7.86 -4.63 -3.00
CA LEU A 271 7.71 -4.76 -4.45
C LEU A 271 8.45 -3.66 -5.21
N GLY A 272 8.30 -2.39 -4.82
CA GLY A 272 8.97 -1.26 -5.46
C GLY A 272 10.49 -1.23 -5.26
N GLN A 273 11.00 -2.05 -4.34
CA GLN A 273 12.43 -2.20 -4.12
C GLN A 273 13.04 -3.32 -4.96
N GLN A 274 12.23 -4.19 -5.59
CA GLN A 274 12.67 -5.25 -6.50
C GLN A 274 12.69 -4.76 -7.95
N GLU A 275 13.58 -5.35 -8.75
CA GLU A 275 13.57 -5.12 -10.20
C GLU A 275 12.35 -5.79 -10.83
N PRO A 276 11.57 -5.06 -11.65
CA PRO A 276 10.47 -5.63 -12.42
C PRO A 276 10.98 -6.72 -13.38
N PRO A 277 10.47 -7.96 -13.32
CA PRO A 277 10.89 -9.00 -14.24
C PRO A 277 10.21 -8.78 -15.59
N HIS A 278 10.97 -8.36 -16.60
CA HIS A 278 10.49 -8.32 -17.99
C HIS A 278 10.24 -9.73 -18.55
N SER A 279 11.00 -10.71 -18.06
CA SER A 279 10.92 -12.13 -18.37
C SER A 279 11.34 -12.92 -17.12
N VAL A 280 10.49 -13.83 -16.65
CA VAL A 280 10.78 -14.62 -15.45
C VAL A 280 12.01 -15.48 -15.68
N GLU A 281 12.16 -16.05 -16.87
CA GLU A 281 13.29 -16.89 -17.26
C GLU A 281 14.61 -16.12 -17.23
N ASP A 282 14.64 -14.94 -17.86
CA ASP A 282 15.87 -14.14 -17.95
C ASP A 282 16.32 -13.64 -16.58
N THR A 283 15.36 -13.17 -15.76
CA THR A 283 15.65 -12.73 -14.38
C THR A 283 16.12 -13.90 -13.51
N LEU A 284 15.57 -15.09 -13.68
CA LEU A 284 16.02 -16.28 -12.95
C LEU A 284 17.46 -16.64 -13.33
N LYS A 285 17.82 -16.55 -14.61
CA LYS A 285 19.19 -16.81 -15.10
C LYS A 285 20.19 -15.76 -14.63
N SER A 286 19.81 -14.48 -14.59
CA SER A 286 20.71 -13.38 -14.21
C SER A 286 20.87 -13.24 -12.70
N SER A 287 19.78 -13.32 -11.95
CA SER A 287 19.70 -12.90 -10.55
C SER A 287 19.37 -14.06 -9.58
N GLY A 288 19.02 -15.23 -10.11
CA GLY A 288 18.69 -16.41 -9.34
C GLY A 288 17.30 -16.37 -8.69
N ALA A 289 16.93 -17.48 -8.04
CA ALA A 289 15.69 -17.59 -7.28
C ALA A 289 15.74 -16.74 -6.01
N GLY A 290 14.58 -16.31 -5.52
CA GLY A 290 14.50 -15.59 -4.24
C GLY A 290 14.92 -16.46 -3.06
N GLN A 291 15.42 -15.85 -1.98
CA GLN A 291 15.92 -16.58 -0.80
C GLN A 291 14.87 -17.54 -0.20
N LEU A 292 13.59 -17.13 -0.19
CA LEU A 292 12.49 -17.99 0.25
C LEU A 292 12.27 -19.17 -0.70
N SER A 293 12.36 -18.94 -2.01
CA SER A 293 12.26 -20.03 -2.99
C SER A 293 13.42 -20.99 -2.88
N ALA A 294 14.65 -20.49 -2.68
CA ALA A 294 15.82 -21.33 -2.47
C ALA A 294 15.73 -22.17 -1.17
N PHE A 295 15.02 -21.67 -0.16
CA PHE A 295 14.74 -22.41 1.08
C PHE A 295 13.65 -23.47 0.88
N VAL A 296 12.55 -23.12 0.23
CA VAL A 296 11.42 -24.03 -0.02
C VAL A 296 11.77 -25.09 -1.05
N PHE A 297 12.58 -24.72 -2.03
CA PHE A 297 13.03 -25.55 -3.14
C PHE A 297 14.57 -25.54 -3.22
N PRO A 298 15.28 -26.37 -2.44
CA PRO A 298 16.75 -26.36 -2.42
C PRO A 298 17.42 -26.74 -3.75
N ASN A 299 16.71 -27.51 -4.60
CA ASN A 299 17.22 -28.04 -5.87
C ASN A 299 17.17 -27.03 -7.03
N LEU A 300 16.66 -25.82 -6.80
CA LEU A 300 16.31 -24.82 -7.82
C LEU A 300 17.49 -24.00 -8.36
N ARG A 301 18.73 -24.46 -8.16
CA ARG A 301 19.87 -23.57 -8.30
C ARG A 301 20.32 -23.31 -9.76
N PHE A 302 19.90 -24.10 -10.76
CA PHE A 302 20.64 -24.10 -12.03
C PHE A 302 19.85 -24.22 -13.36
N GLU A 303 18.56 -24.60 -13.39
CA GLU A 303 17.83 -24.71 -14.67
C GLU A 303 16.38 -24.20 -14.55
N TYR A 304 15.95 -23.39 -15.52
CA TYR A 304 14.56 -23.00 -15.71
C TYR A 304 13.80 -24.23 -16.24
N SER A 305 13.23 -25.01 -15.33
CA SER A 305 12.26 -26.05 -15.65
C SER A 305 10.87 -25.42 -15.80
N ASN A 306 9.97 -26.07 -16.53
CA ASN A 306 8.58 -25.64 -16.59
C ASN A 306 8.02 -25.61 -15.17
N ILE A 307 7.68 -24.39 -14.72
CA ILE A 307 7.01 -24.19 -13.46
C ILE A 307 5.56 -24.59 -13.68
N GLU A 308 5.14 -25.69 -13.06
CA GLU A 308 3.76 -26.17 -13.15
C GLU A 308 3.01 -25.85 -11.86
N PHE A 309 1.73 -25.52 -12.01
CA PHE A 309 0.83 -25.38 -10.88
C PHE A 309 0.33 -26.76 -10.50
N GLU A 310 0.94 -27.35 -9.47
CA GLU A 310 0.63 -28.69 -8.96
C GLU A 310 0.40 -28.64 -7.44
N PRO A 311 -0.84 -28.42 -6.98
CA PRO A 311 -1.15 -28.34 -5.57
C PRO A 311 -0.88 -29.66 -4.83
N GLY A 312 0.23 -29.72 -4.08
CA GLY A 312 0.54 -30.84 -3.19
C GLY A 312 -0.23 -30.81 -1.85
N MET A 313 -0.12 -31.87 -1.06
CA MET A 313 -0.77 -31.99 0.26
C MET A 313 -0.47 -30.79 1.19
N THR A 314 0.78 -30.31 1.20
CA THR A 314 1.21 -29.15 2.00
C THR A 314 0.47 -27.87 1.59
N SER A 315 0.33 -27.63 0.28
CA SER A 315 -0.40 -26.47 -0.24
C SER A 315 -1.86 -26.49 0.17
N VAL A 316 -2.51 -27.66 0.07
CA VAL A 316 -3.92 -27.87 0.45
C VAL A 316 -4.11 -27.67 1.96
N LEU A 317 -3.19 -28.18 2.79
CA LEU A 317 -3.24 -28.01 4.24
C LEU A 317 -3.17 -26.52 4.63
N PHE A 318 -2.23 -25.76 4.05
CA PHE A 318 -2.15 -24.32 4.29
C PHE A 318 -3.38 -23.57 3.76
N LEU A 319 -3.94 -23.97 2.63
CA LEU A 319 -5.18 -23.41 2.11
C LEU A 319 -6.33 -23.60 3.10
N VAL A 320 -6.51 -24.81 3.63
CA VAL A 320 -7.55 -25.12 4.64
C VAL A 320 -7.35 -24.27 5.90
N ILE A 321 -6.12 -24.14 6.40
CA ILE A 321 -5.82 -23.29 7.56
C ILE A 321 -6.16 -21.81 7.26
N GLY A 322 -5.83 -21.31 6.07
CA GLY A 322 -6.18 -19.96 5.64
C GLY A 322 -7.71 -19.73 5.61
N LEU A 323 -8.46 -20.69 5.09
CA LEU A 323 -9.93 -20.65 5.09
C LEU A 323 -10.51 -20.70 6.51
N LEU A 324 -9.93 -21.49 7.42
CA LEU A 324 -10.33 -21.52 8.82
C LEU A 324 -10.10 -20.17 9.50
N PHE A 325 -8.96 -19.52 9.27
CA PHE A 325 -8.72 -18.16 9.76
C PHE A 325 -9.73 -17.16 9.20
N GLY A 326 -10.05 -17.23 7.91
CA GLY A 326 -11.09 -16.41 7.29
C GLY A 326 -12.47 -16.63 7.94
N GLY A 327 -12.84 -17.89 8.19
CA GLY A 327 -14.07 -18.23 8.91
C GLY A 327 -14.12 -17.68 10.33
N LEU A 328 -12.99 -17.73 11.06
CA LEU A 328 -12.86 -17.16 12.41
C LEU A 328 -12.93 -15.63 12.39
N VAL A 329 -12.36 -14.95 11.39
CA VAL A 329 -12.52 -13.50 11.18
C VAL A 329 -14.00 -13.14 11.04
N VAL A 330 -14.73 -13.84 10.18
CA VAL A 330 -16.18 -13.64 9.98
C VAL A 330 -16.95 -13.89 11.27
N PHE A 331 -16.62 -14.96 12.00
CA PHE A 331 -17.24 -15.29 13.29
C PHE A 331 -17.03 -14.18 14.32
N LEU A 332 -15.77 -13.73 14.51
CA LEU A 332 -15.45 -12.70 15.50
C LEU A 332 -16.15 -11.39 15.19
N ILE A 333 -16.18 -10.94 13.93
CA ILE A 333 -16.86 -9.71 13.53
C ILE A 333 -18.36 -9.79 13.85
N ARG A 334 -19.01 -10.93 13.60
CA ARG A 334 -20.45 -11.09 13.80
C ARG A 334 -20.86 -11.27 15.26
N LYS A 335 -20.02 -11.92 16.05
CA LYS A 335 -20.40 -12.42 17.39
C LYS A 335 -19.69 -11.72 18.54
N THR A 336 -18.60 -11.01 18.27
CA THR A 336 -17.74 -10.43 19.31
C THR A 336 -17.32 -8.98 18.97
N ASN A 337 -16.66 -8.33 19.92
CA ASN A 337 -16.07 -7.00 19.74
C ASN A 337 -14.53 -7.03 19.65
N GLU A 338 -13.96 -8.22 19.45
CA GLU A 338 -12.53 -8.53 19.53
C GLU A 338 -11.75 -8.07 18.28
N SER A 339 -11.61 -6.74 18.15
CA SER A 339 -11.05 -6.11 16.95
C SER A 339 -9.58 -6.49 16.73
N ILE A 340 -8.78 -6.56 17.80
CA ILE A 340 -7.35 -6.91 17.72
C ILE A 340 -7.17 -8.37 17.28
N LYS A 341 -7.97 -9.29 17.82
CA LYS A 341 -7.94 -10.70 17.38
C LYS A 341 -8.31 -10.83 15.90
N THR A 342 -9.24 -10.01 15.42
CA THR A 342 -9.61 -9.94 14.00
C THR A 342 -8.42 -9.57 13.11
N LEU A 343 -7.59 -8.60 13.53
CA LEU A 343 -6.36 -8.23 12.82
C LEU A 343 -5.37 -9.42 12.74
N PHE A 344 -5.06 -10.05 13.87
CA PHE A 344 -4.11 -11.16 13.92
C PHE A 344 -4.59 -12.37 13.12
N LEU A 345 -5.88 -12.70 13.14
CA LEU A 345 -6.43 -13.76 12.30
C LEU A 345 -6.40 -13.40 10.81
N GLY A 346 -6.61 -12.14 10.45
CA GLY A 346 -6.44 -11.67 9.07
C GLY A 346 -4.98 -11.80 8.58
N LEU A 347 -4.01 -11.46 9.44
CA LEU A 347 -2.59 -11.69 9.14
C LEU A 347 -2.27 -13.19 9.06
N GLY A 348 -2.80 -14.01 9.97
CA GLY A 348 -2.69 -15.47 9.93
C GLY A 348 -3.23 -16.05 8.62
N MET A 349 -4.41 -15.60 8.18
CA MET A 349 -4.98 -15.95 6.88
C MET A 349 -4.02 -15.59 5.73
N SER A 350 -3.44 -14.40 5.75
CA SER A 350 -2.51 -13.95 4.70
C SER A 350 -1.27 -14.84 4.63
N VAL A 351 -0.67 -15.17 5.78
CA VAL A 351 0.51 -16.05 5.86
C VAL A 351 0.18 -17.45 5.36
N SER A 352 -0.95 -18.02 5.79
CA SER A 352 -1.37 -19.34 5.34
C SER A 352 -1.64 -19.38 3.83
N LEU A 353 -2.30 -18.37 3.28
CA LEU A 353 -2.54 -18.29 1.83
C LEU A 353 -1.24 -18.08 1.03
N PHE A 354 -0.32 -17.24 1.52
CA PHE A 354 1.00 -17.08 0.90
C PHE A 354 1.72 -18.42 0.78
N LEU A 355 1.77 -19.18 1.87
CA LEU A 355 2.40 -20.51 1.88
C LEU A 355 1.63 -21.49 1.00
N ALA A 356 0.30 -21.48 1.03
CA ALA A 356 -0.51 -22.35 0.18
C ALA A 356 -0.16 -22.16 -1.30
N PHE A 357 -0.08 -20.92 -1.78
CA PHE A 357 0.27 -20.60 -3.17
C PHE A 357 1.74 -20.85 -3.48
N LEU A 358 2.66 -20.55 -2.56
CA LEU A 358 4.08 -20.82 -2.79
C LEU A 358 4.35 -22.34 -2.91
N TYR A 359 3.72 -23.16 -2.08
CA TYR A 359 3.84 -24.63 -2.11
C TYR A 359 3.00 -25.31 -3.19
N SER A 360 2.13 -24.58 -3.91
CA SER A 360 1.36 -25.14 -5.04
C SER A 360 2.14 -25.12 -6.35
N ILE A 361 3.35 -24.60 -6.33
CA ILE A 361 4.27 -24.66 -7.47
C ILE A 361 5.11 -25.93 -7.33
N SER A 362 5.14 -26.75 -8.39
CA SER A 362 6.10 -27.83 -8.55
C SER A 362 7.04 -27.55 -9.71
N LEU A 363 8.17 -28.25 -9.71
CA LEU A 363 9.14 -28.23 -10.80
C LEU A 363 9.26 -29.65 -11.32
N THR A 364 8.87 -29.84 -12.57
CA THR A 364 9.12 -31.08 -13.29
C THR A 364 10.54 -31.03 -13.84
N PHE A 365 11.39 -31.95 -13.40
CA PHE A 365 12.75 -32.15 -13.91
C PHE A 365 12.75 -33.08 -15.12
#